data_AF-A0A926YQX5-F1
#
_entry.id   AF-A0A926YQX5-F1
#
_cell.length_a   1.000
_cell.length_b   1.000
_cell.length_c   1.000
_cell.angle_alpha   90.00
_cell.angle_beta   90.00
_cell.angle_gamma   90.00
#
_symmetry.space_group_name_H-M   'P 1'
#
loop_
_entity.id
_entity.type
_entity.pdbx_description
1 polymer ?
#
loop_
_entity_poly.entity_id
_entity_poly.type
_entity_poly.pdbx_seq_one_letter_code
_entity_poly.pdbx_strand_id
1 'polypeptide(L)'
;MMALMLQRGTTGAIADVFQVLLTTFEQQATTTQQQQLASMGEMGKALNRFLDKIQALESTVSELEAERDRLQANQEQLAQLQDLQTENQLLRSQLETMQAELADPRKMLERVLAQQTTSPTSIEPIASTATAAPSSEPAQSAPIAPATPRQAKPPKAETESSRARGDKAEIIDQIIEAMISYNTSQERTDQMLRISFPAIKGIASAMGASYQATIQEGMKAKAQRLDDLHDQLKLGGRHNATVPRKNDILQTIARENLGLDNWQDVKFP
;
A
#
# COMPACT_ATOMS: atom_id res chain seq x y z
N MET A 1 1.62 27.68 -67.12
CA MET A 1 2.36 27.01 -68.22
C MET A 1 3.77 27.55 -68.39
N MET A 2 3.99 28.76 -68.93
CA MET A 2 5.35 29.26 -69.28
C MET A 2 6.42 29.11 -68.16
N ALA A 3 6.06 29.27 -66.88
CA ALA A 3 7.01 29.13 -65.76
C ALA A 3 7.72 27.76 -65.69
N LEU A 4 7.11 26.67 -66.17
CA LEU A 4 7.75 25.35 -66.23
C LEU A 4 8.67 25.18 -67.46
N MET A 5 8.53 26.02 -68.49
CA MET A 5 9.27 25.92 -69.75
C MET A 5 10.68 26.52 -69.69
N LEU A 6 11.01 27.31 -68.66
CA LEU A 6 12.35 27.89 -68.50
C LEU A 6 13.31 27.04 -67.65
N GLN A 7 12.81 26.07 -66.88
CA GLN A 7 13.64 25.37 -65.87
C GLN A 7 14.25 24.04 -66.35
N ARG A 8 13.86 23.56 -67.54
CA ARG A 8 14.53 22.48 -68.27
C ARG A 8 14.70 22.92 -69.72
N GLY A 9 15.94 22.89 -70.22
CA GLY A 9 16.28 23.37 -71.57
C GLY A 9 15.84 22.41 -72.66
N THR A 10 14.53 22.37 -72.95
CA THR A 10 13.93 21.53 -74.01
C THR A 10 13.25 22.39 -75.06
N THR A 11 14.03 22.90 -76.02
CA THR A 11 13.50 23.42 -77.28
C THR A 11 13.06 22.25 -78.16
N GLY A 12 11.81 21.83 -77.99
CA GLY A 12 11.19 20.69 -78.67
C GLY A 12 9.79 21.03 -79.19
N ALA A 13 9.21 20.11 -79.96
CA ALA A 13 7.88 20.27 -80.52
C ALA A 13 6.77 20.14 -79.46
N ILE A 14 5.54 20.52 -79.82
CA ILE A 14 4.36 20.34 -78.97
C ILE A 14 4.20 18.88 -78.49
N ALA A 15 4.62 17.91 -79.31
CA ALA A 15 4.66 16.49 -78.96
C ALA A 15 5.54 16.19 -77.72
N ASP A 16 6.71 16.81 -77.60
CA ASP A 16 7.63 16.58 -76.47
C ASP A 16 7.02 17.09 -75.16
N VAL A 17 6.30 18.21 -75.21
CA VAL A 17 5.57 18.76 -74.06
C VAL A 17 4.42 17.83 -73.64
N PHE A 18 3.67 17.26 -74.60
CA PHE A 18 2.64 16.26 -74.31
C PHE A 18 3.24 14.96 -73.75
N GLN A 19 4.38 14.51 -74.26
CA GLN A 19 5.04 13.31 -73.78
C GLN A 19 5.58 13.48 -72.35
N VAL A 20 6.21 14.62 -72.05
CA VAL A 20 6.60 14.96 -70.67
C VAL A 20 5.38 15.03 -69.75
N LEU A 21 4.27 15.63 -70.19
CA LEU A 21 3.04 15.67 -69.40
C LEU A 21 2.49 14.26 -69.11
N LEU A 22 2.42 13.38 -70.12
CA LEU A 22 2.02 11.98 -69.93
C LEU A 22 2.91 11.28 -68.90
N THR A 23 4.24 11.34 -69.07
CA THR A 23 5.18 10.68 -68.14
C THR A 23 5.07 11.25 -66.72
N THR A 24 4.83 12.56 -66.55
CA THR A 24 4.58 13.11 -65.21
C THR A 24 3.25 12.65 -64.61
N PHE A 25 2.20 12.48 -65.41
CA PHE A 25 0.90 11.97 -64.95
C PHE A 25 0.98 10.49 -64.57
N GLU A 26 1.66 9.67 -65.36
CA GLU A 26 1.93 8.25 -65.05
C GLU A 26 2.78 8.09 -63.78
N GLN A 27 3.82 8.92 -63.60
CA GLN A 27 4.60 8.98 -62.36
C GLN A 27 3.76 9.42 -61.16
N GLN A 28 2.87 10.39 -61.32
CA GLN A 28 2.00 10.85 -60.24
C GLN A 28 0.96 9.77 -59.86
N ALA A 29 0.36 9.09 -60.84
CA ALA A 29 -0.59 8.01 -60.63
C ALA A 29 0.06 6.80 -59.91
N THR A 30 1.21 6.33 -60.39
CA THR A 30 1.96 5.23 -59.76
C THR A 30 2.47 5.58 -58.37
N THR A 31 2.95 6.80 -58.14
CA THR A 31 3.35 7.27 -56.80
C THR A 31 2.16 7.29 -55.83
N THR A 32 0.99 7.77 -56.28
CA THR A 32 -0.24 7.80 -55.48
C THR A 32 -0.69 6.38 -55.12
N GLN A 33 -0.65 5.44 -56.07
CA GLN A 33 -0.99 4.04 -55.84
C GLN A 33 -0.02 3.37 -54.84
N GLN A 34 1.28 3.64 -54.95
CA GLN A 34 2.28 3.12 -54.00
C GLN A 34 2.08 3.68 -52.58
N GLN A 35 1.76 4.97 -52.44
CA GLN A 35 1.44 5.59 -51.14
C GLN A 35 0.17 4.99 -50.52
N GLN A 36 -0.87 4.73 -51.31
CA GLN A 36 -2.08 4.04 -50.84
C GLN A 36 -1.76 2.63 -50.33
N LEU A 37 -1.02 1.83 -51.13
CA LEU A 37 -0.60 0.48 -50.73
C LEU A 37 0.29 0.48 -49.47
N ALA A 38 1.20 1.44 -49.33
CA ALA A 38 1.99 1.61 -48.12
C ALA A 38 1.11 1.93 -46.90
N SER A 39 0.16 2.87 -47.02
CA SER A 39 -0.76 3.23 -45.94
C SER A 39 -1.68 2.07 -45.52
N MET A 40 -2.13 1.24 -46.45
CA MET A 40 -2.88 0.01 -46.16
C MET A 40 -1.99 -1.02 -45.44
N GLY A 41 -0.73 -1.17 -45.85
CA GLY A 41 0.25 -2.02 -45.17
C GLY A 41 0.59 -1.55 -43.75
N GLU A 42 0.60 -0.24 -43.49
CA GLU A 42 0.76 0.32 -42.15
C GLU A 42 -0.51 0.17 -41.29
N MET A 43 -1.69 0.37 -41.88
CA MET A 43 -2.97 0.11 -41.22
C MET A 43 -3.12 -1.36 -40.83
N GLY A 44 -2.74 -2.30 -41.70
CA GLY A 44 -2.72 -3.74 -41.39
C GLY A 44 -1.78 -4.07 -40.22
N LYS A 45 -0.58 -3.48 -40.19
CA LYS A 45 0.37 -3.63 -39.06
C LYS A 45 -0.19 -3.01 -37.77
N ALA A 46 -0.92 -1.90 -37.85
CA ALA A 46 -1.56 -1.28 -36.70
C ALA A 46 -2.70 -2.15 -36.16
N LEU A 47 -3.57 -2.68 -37.04
CA LEU A 47 -4.65 -3.61 -36.68
C LEU A 47 -4.12 -4.88 -36.03
N ASN A 48 -3.03 -5.47 -36.54
CA ASN A 48 -2.41 -6.64 -35.88
C ASN A 48 -1.96 -6.29 -34.47
N ARG A 49 -1.23 -5.17 -34.27
CA ARG A 49 -0.81 -4.69 -32.94
C ARG A 49 -1.97 -4.40 -32.00
N PHE A 50 -3.16 -4.07 -32.52
CA PHE A 50 -4.36 -3.94 -31.70
C PHE A 50 -4.92 -5.31 -31.30
N LEU A 51 -4.96 -6.28 -32.23
CA LEU A 51 -5.37 -7.66 -31.94
C LEU A 51 -4.42 -8.32 -30.92
N ASP A 52 -3.10 -8.20 -31.11
CA ASP A 52 -2.07 -8.69 -30.18
C ASP A 52 -2.28 -8.13 -28.76
N LYS A 53 -2.66 -6.84 -28.65
CA LYS A 53 -2.96 -6.17 -27.39
C LYS A 53 -4.28 -6.58 -26.76
N ILE A 54 -5.32 -6.85 -27.58
CA ILE A 54 -6.61 -7.33 -27.09
C ILE A 54 -6.43 -8.72 -26.48
N GLN A 55 -5.75 -9.64 -27.17
CA GLN A 55 -5.45 -10.98 -26.66
C GLN A 55 -4.60 -10.93 -25.38
N ALA A 56 -3.61 -10.04 -25.31
CA ALA A 56 -2.85 -9.83 -24.07
C ALA A 56 -3.72 -9.31 -22.92
N LEU A 57 -4.63 -8.37 -23.18
CA LEU A 57 -5.58 -7.85 -22.19
C LEU A 57 -6.55 -8.95 -21.71
N GLU A 58 -7.14 -9.71 -22.63
CA GLU A 58 -8.02 -10.86 -22.33
C GLU A 58 -7.31 -11.88 -21.44
N SER A 59 -6.04 -12.21 -21.75
CA SER A 59 -5.21 -13.09 -20.91
C SER A 59 -5.00 -12.52 -19.51
N THR A 60 -4.67 -11.23 -19.37
CA THR A 60 -4.49 -10.62 -18.04
C THR A 60 -5.79 -10.51 -17.23
N VAL A 61 -6.93 -10.33 -17.88
CA VAL A 61 -8.24 -10.35 -17.20
C VAL A 61 -8.53 -11.75 -16.66
N SER A 62 -8.34 -12.80 -17.47
CA SER A 62 -8.54 -14.19 -17.03
C SER A 62 -7.61 -14.60 -15.89
N GLU A 63 -6.35 -14.11 -15.88
CA GLU A 63 -5.40 -14.35 -14.80
C GLU A 63 -5.82 -13.65 -13.49
N LEU A 64 -6.25 -12.39 -13.57
CA LEU A 64 -6.76 -11.62 -12.42
C LEU A 64 -8.09 -12.17 -11.88
N GLU A 65 -8.98 -12.69 -12.74
CA GLU A 65 -10.21 -13.35 -12.32
C GLU A 65 -9.92 -14.63 -11.52
N ALA A 66 -8.97 -15.46 -12.00
CA ALA A 66 -8.53 -16.66 -11.30
C ALA A 66 -7.79 -16.36 -9.98
N GLU A 67 -7.00 -15.28 -9.93
CA GLU A 67 -6.39 -14.81 -8.68
C GLU A 67 -7.46 -14.33 -7.67
N ARG A 68 -8.49 -13.61 -8.13
CA ARG A 68 -9.62 -13.16 -7.30
C ARG A 68 -10.43 -14.35 -6.74
N ASP A 69 -10.75 -15.36 -7.55
CA ASP A 69 -11.39 -16.60 -7.07
C ASP A 69 -10.53 -17.31 -6.01
N ARG A 70 -9.20 -17.39 -6.23
CA ARG A 70 -8.26 -17.99 -5.28
C ARG A 70 -8.17 -17.22 -3.96
N LEU A 71 -8.11 -15.90 -4.01
CA LEU A 71 -8.08 -15.04 -2.81
C LEU A 71 -9.40 -15.14 -2.02
N GLN A 72 -10.53 -15.20 -2.71
CA GLN A 72 -11.84 -15.40 -2.07
C GLN A 72 -11.91 -16.75 -1.35
N ALA A 73 -11.49 -17.86 -1.99
CA ALA A 73 -11.43 -19.16 -1.35
C ALA A 73 -10.49 -19.19 -0.12
N ASN A 74 -9.37 -18.46 -0.18
CA ASN A 74 -8.47 -18.27 0.97
C ASN A 74 -9.14 -17.50 2.12
N GLN A 75 -9.94 -16.48 1.82
CA GLN A 75 -10.68 -15.70 2.81
C GLN A 75 -11.77 -16.55 3.50
N GLU A 76 -12.49 -17.37 2.75
CA GLU A 76 -13.48 -18.32 3.29
C GLU A 76 -12.82 -19.37 4.21
N GLN A 77 -11.62 -19.86 3.87
CA GLN A 77 -10.83 -20.75 4.74
C GLN A 77 -10.33 -20.03 6.01
N LEU A 78 -9.92 -18.76 5.91
CA LEU A 78 -9.50 -17.98 7.07
C LEU A 78 -10.65 -17.79 8.08
N ALA A 79 -11.85 -17.51 7.59
CA ALA A 79 -13.05 -17.39 8.41
C ALA A 79 -13.36 -18.71 9.14
N GLN A 80 -13.35 -19.84 8.43
CA GLN A 80 -13.56 -21.17 9.03
C GLN A 80 -12.53 -21.49 10.13
N LEU A 81 -11.25 -21.11 9.95
CA LEU A 81 -10.21 -21.26 10.97
C LEU A 81 -10.47 -20.37 12.20
N GLN A 82 -10.99 -19.16 12.01
CA GLN A 82 -11.34 -18.25 13.11
C GLN A 82 -12.57 -18.75 13.90
N ASP A 83 -13.57 -19.30 13.24
CA ASP A 83 -14.72 -19.95 13.87
C ASP A 83 -14.28 -21.18 14.68
N LEU A 84 -13.48 -22.07 14.08
CA LEU A 84 -12.89 -23.25 14.76
C LEU A 84 -12.03 -22.85 15.98
N GLN A 85 -11.26 -21.76 15.89
CA GLN A 85 -10.47 -21.26 17.01
C GLN A 85 -11.38 -20.75 18.15
N THR A 86 -12.49 -20.09 17.80
CA THR A 86 -13.48 -19.58 18.76
C THR A 86 -14.23 -20.73 19.44
N GLU A 87 -14.65 -21.75 18.69
CA GLU A 87 -15.23 -22.98 19.24
C GLU A 87 -14.23 -23.71 20.16
N ASN A 88 -12.95 -23.81 19.78
CA ASN A 88 -11.94 -24.46 20.62
C ASN A 88 -11.69 -23.70 21.94
N GLN A 89 -11.78 -22.37 21.95
CA GLN A 89 -11.74 -21.58 23.18
C GLN A 89 -12.98 -21.80 24.05
N LEU A 90 -14.18 -21.83 23.45
CA LEU A 90 -15.42 -22.12 24.16
C LEU A 90 -15.38 -23.52 24.82
N LEU A 91 -14.99 -24.55 24.07
CA LEU A 91 -14.84 -25.91 24.59
C LEU A 91 -13.81 -26.01 25.72
N ARG A 92 -12.69 -25.28 25.64
CA ARG A 92 -11.72 -25.20 26.76
C ARG A 92 -12.34 -24.59 28.01
N SER A 93 -13.09 -23.48 27.88
CA SER A 93 -13.75 -22.85 29.02
C SER A 93 -14.81 -23.74 29.68
N GLN A 94 -15.53 -24.55 28.89
CA GLN A 94 -16.47 -25.56 29.41
C GLN A 94 -15.72 -26.69 30.13
N LEU A 95 -14.61 -27.19 29.58
CA LEU A 95 -13.78 -28.22 30.21
C LEU A 95 -13.14 -27.74 31.52
N GLU A 96 -12.73 -26.47 31.61
CA GLU A 96 -12.21 -25.85 32.84
C GLU A 96 -13.32 -25.69 33.89
N THR A 97 -14.51 -25.22 33.48
CA THR A 97 -15.69 -25.11 34.34
C THR A 97 -16.10 -26.47 34.91
N MET A 98 -16.24 -27.50 34.06
CA MET A 98 -16.56 -28.86 34.51
C MET A 98 -15.47 -29.46 35.40
N GLN A 99 -14.19 -29.14 35.19
CA GLN A 99 -13.12 -29.58 36.09
C GLN A 99 -13.20 -28.91 37.46
N ALA A 100 -13.59 -27.64 37.53
CA ALA A 100 -13.86 -26.95 38.79
C ALA A 100 -15.09 -27.53 39.51
N GLU A 101 -16.20 -27.74 38.80
CA GLU A 101 -17.42 -28.38 39.33
C GLU A 101 -17.16 -29.81 39.85
N LEU A 102 -16.25 -30.56 39.23
CA LEU A 102 -15.84 -31.90 39.67
C LEU A 102 -14.78 -31.90 40.79
N ALA A 103 -14.10 -30.78 41.03
CA ALA A 103 -13.05 -30.70 42.05
C ALA A 103 -13.61 -30.74 43.48
N ASP A 104 -14.72 -30.07 43.75
CA ASP A 104 -15.34 -30.03 45.08
C ASP A 104 -16.03 -31.34 45.51
N PRO A 105 -16.81 -32.06 44.68
CA PRO A 105 -17.29 -33.39 45.04
C PRO A 105 -16.14 -34.40 45.17
N ARG A 106 -15.03 -34.25 44.42
CA ARG A 106 -13.79 -35.03 44.66
C ARG A 106 -13.23 -34.79 46.06
N LYS A 107 -13.00 -33.53 46.46
CA LYS A 107 -12.55 -33.17 47.82
C LYS A 107 -13.50 -33.67 48.91
N MET A 108 -14.81 -33.67 48.64
CA MET A 108 -15.81 -34.18 49.57
C MET A 108 -15.72 -35.70 49.73
N LEU A 109 -15.62 -36.46 48.63
CA LEU A 109 -15.40 -37.91 48.67
C LEU A 109 -14.08 -38.27 49.35
N GLU A 110 -13.00 -37.55 49.05
CA GLU A 110 -11.69 -37.74 49.67
C GLU A 110 -11.73 -37.52 51.19
N ARG A 111 -12.41 -36.48 51.68
CA ARG A 111 -12.67 -36.26 53.11
C ARG A 111 -13.52 -37.36 53.74
N VAL A 112 -14.50 -37.91 53.02
CA VAL A 112 -15.35 -39.01 53.51
C VAL A 112 -14.57 -40.33 53.58
N LEU A 113 -13.65 -40.56 52.64
CA LEU A 113 -12.74 -41.71 52.68
C LEU A 113 -11.73 -41.60 53.84
N ALA A 114 -11.13 -40.41 54.03
CA ALA A 114 -10.20 -40.15 55.12
C ALA A 114 -10.84 -40.39 56.51
N GLN A 115 -12.10 -39.95 56.70
CA GLN A 115 -12.86 -40.19 57.95
C GLN A 115 -13.20 -41.66 58.19
N GLN A 116 -13.29 -42.49 57.14
CA GLN A 116 -13.46 -43.94 57.28
C GLN A 116 -12.14 -44.67 57.61
N THR A 117 -10.99 -44.11 57.22
CA THR A 117 -9.68 -44.70 57.54
C THR A 117 -9.14 -44.34 58.94
N THR A 118 -9.68 -43.33 59.62
CA THR A 118 -9.26 -42.95 60.99
C THR A 118 -9.86 -43.84 62.07
N SER A 119 -9.52 -45.13 62.05
CA SER A 119 -9.58 -46.01 63.23
C SER A 119 -8.17 -46.15 63.83
N PRO A 120 -7.97 -45.86 65.13
CA PRO A 120 -6.62 -45.73 65.68
C PRO A 120 -5.97 -47.08 66.04
N THR A 121 -5.13 -47.60 65.14
CA THR A 121 -4.18 -48.69 65.44
C THR A 121 -2.77 -48.13 65.57
N SER A 122 -2.26 -48.04 66.80
CA SER A 122 -0.95 -47.48 67.13
C SER A 122 0.20 -48.45 66.84
N ILE A 123 1.09 -48.11 65.90
CA ILE A 123 2.39 -48.78 65.70
C ILE A 123 3.49 -47.74 65.36
N GLU A 124 4.38 -47.48 66.30
CA GLU A 124 5.78 -47.05 66.05
C GLU A 124 6.65 -48.31 65.78
N PRO A 125 7.92 -48.21 65.30
CA PRO A 125 8.77 -47.02 65.08
C PRO A 125 9.04 -46.79 63.55
N ILE A 126 10.08 -46.14 62.99
CA ILE A 126 11.43 -45.77 63.48
C ILE A 126 11.94 -44.44 62.86
N ALA A 127 13.24 -44.17 63.07
CA ALA A 127 13.95 -42.90 62.92
C ALA A 127 14.75 -42.72 61.61
N SER A 128 15.43 -41.56 61.54
CA SER A 128 16.56 -41.19 60.67
C SER A 128 16.23 -40.68 59.24
N THR A 129 16.83 -39.59 58.75
CA THR A 129 17.86 -38.68 59.34
C THR A 129 17.83 -37.27 58.73
N ALA A 130 18.54 -36.33 59.40
CA ALA A 130 18.87 -34.94 59.05
C ALA A 130 19.09 -34.61 57.54
N THR A 131 18.99 -33.34 57.09
CA THR A 131 20.05 -32.33 57.30
C THR A 131 19.65 -30.89 56.87
N ALA A 132 20.06 -29.91 57.69
CA ALA A 132 20.35 -28.47 57.44
C ALA A 132 19.38 -27.56 56.63
N ALA A 133 18.90 -26.52 57.32
CA ALA A 133 18.73 -25.15 56.82
C ALA A 133 20.08 -24.36 57.03
N PRO A 134 20.26 -23.03 56.76
CA PRO A 134 19.26 -21.99 56.49
C PRO A 134 19.64 -20.91 55.42
N SER A 135 18.84 -19.84 55.40
CA SER A 135 18.83 -18.66 54.52
C SER A 135 20.06 -17.74 54.50
N SER A 136 20.14 -16.84 53.51
CA SER A 136 20.63 -15.45 53.68
C SER A 136 20.06 -14.49 52.60
N GLU A 137 19.82 -13.24 53.00
CA GLU A 137 19.47 -12.02 52.24
C GLU A 137 20.49 -10.92 52.66
N PRO A 138 20.44 -9.62 52.28
CA PRO A 138 20.03 -8.93 51.04
C PRO A 138 21.07 -7.84 50.56
N ALA A 139 20.63 -6.92 49.68
CA ALA A 139 20.98 -5.47 49.63
C ALA A 139 22.09 -4.86 48.71
N GLN A 140 21.62 -4.01 47.77
CA GLN A 140 22.01 -2.61 47.44
C GLN A 140 23.49 -2.16 47.17
N SER A 141 23.75 -1.51 46.01
CA SER A 141 24.21 -0.08 45.87
C SER A 141 24.78 0.29 44.47
N ALA A 142 24.91 1.60 44.19
CA ALA A 142 25.58 2.25 43.02
C ALA A 142 26.66 3.27 43.54
N PRO A 143 27.15 4.36 42.86
CA PRO A 143 27.02 4.87 41.47
C PRO A 143 28.32 5.54 40.85
N ILE A 144 28.16 6.34 39.77
CA ILE A 144 29.01 7.46 39.22
C ILE A 144 30.27 7.14 38.35
N ALA A 145 30.53 8.01 37.36
CA ALA A 145 31.71 8.11 36.45
C ALA A 145 32.77 9.15 36.99
N PRO A 146 33.73 9.82 36.26
CA PRO A 146 33.79 10.23 34.82
C PRO A 146 35.20 10.17 34.12
N ALA A 147 35.31 10.69 32.88
CA ALA A 147 36.39 11.59 32.36
C ALA A 147 36.73 11.43 30.84
N THR A 148 36.90 12.56 30.15
CA THR A 148 37.43 12.74 28.76
C THR A 148 38.83 13.45 28.86
N PRO A 149 39.51 14.04 27.83
CA PRO A 149 39.22 14.22 26.38
C PRO A 149 40.40 13.93 25.40
N ARG A 150 40.14 14.05 24.09
CA ARG A 150 41.09 14.77 23.19
C ARG A 150 40.40 15.48 22.02
N GLN A 151 40.81 16.74 21.79
CA GLN A 151 40.38 17.65 20.72
C GLN A 151 41.24 17.47 19.44
N ALA A 152 41.00 18.12 18.29
CA ALA A 152 39.79 18.55 17.56
C ALA A 152 40.25 19.38 16.33
N LYS A 153 39.56 19.30 15.16
CA LYS A 153 39.49 20.37 14.13
C LYS A 153 38.39 20.04 13.08
N PRO A 154 37.92 21.00 12.25
CA PRO A 154 36.56 21.53 12.43
C PRO A 154 35.60 21.21 11.26
N PRO A 155 34.28 21.43 11.43
CA PRO A 155 33.26 20.85 10.55
C PRO A 155 32.96 21.67 9.28
N LYS A 156 32.31 20.99 8.31
CA LYS A 156 31.46 21.62 7.28
C LYS A 156 30.02 21.13 7.47
N ALA A 157 29.06 22.01 7.20
CA ALA A 157 27.66 21.89 7.60
C ALA A 157 26.94 20.62 7.08
N GLU A 158 26.45 19.79 8.01
CA GLU A 158 25.45 18.73 7.73
C GLU A 158 24.26 18.75 8.71
N THR A 159 24.36 19.44 9.85
CA THR A 159 23.45 19.28 11.01
C THR A 159 22.03 19.82 10.80
N GLU A 160 21.81 20.69 9.82
CA GLU A 160 20.48 21.22 9.48
C GLU A 160 19.69 20.28 8.55
N SER A 161 20.38 19.54 7.68
CA SER A 161 19.78 18.66 6.66
C SER A 161 18.95 17.53 7.30
N SER A 162 19.49 16.87 8.32
CA SER A 162 18.81 15.73 8.96
C SER A 162 17.63 16.15 9.83
N ARG A 163 17.68 17.34 10.46
CA ARG A 163 16.55 17.88 11.24
C ARG A 163 15.40 18.26 10.33
N ALA A 164 15.66 19.13 9.35
CA ALA A 164 14.67 19.57 8.38
C ALA A 164 14.15 18.45 7.44
N ARG A 165 14.75 17.24 7.47
CA ARG A 165 14.18 16.03 6.87
C ARG A 165 13.25 15.28 7.83
N GLY A 166 13.61 15.16 9.11
CA GLY A 166 12.76 14.58 10.15
C GLY A 166 11.42 15.30 10.26
N ASP A 167 11.47 16.63 10.42
CA ASP A 167 10.28 17.49 10.50
C ASP A 167 9.34 17.29 9.29
N LYS A 168 9.92 17.08 8.09
CA LYS A 168 9.15 16.87 6.85
C LYS A 168 8.60 15.45 6.72
N ALA A 169 9.29 14.44 7.24
CA ALA A 169 8.75 13.08 7.30
C ALA A 169 7.54 13.03 8.23
N GLU A 170 7.64 13.67 9.40
CA GLU A 170 6.53 13.79 10.35
C GLU A 170 5.32 14.52 9.74
N ILE A 171 5.54 15.61 8.99
CA ILE A 171 4.48 16.28 8.23
C ILE A 171 3.82 15.35 7.20
N ILE A 172 4.58 14.57 6.44
CA ILE A 172 4.01 13.58 5.49
C ILE A 172 3.19 12.52 6.24
N ASP A 173 3.66 12.06 7.40
CA ASP A 173 2.93 11.10 8.22
C ASP A 173 1.63 11.67 8.79
N GLN A 174 1.64 12.92 9.29
CA GLN A 174 0.44 13.63 9.72
C GLN A 174 -0.57 13.79 8.57
N ILE A 175 -0.12 14.13 7.37
CA ILE A 175 -0.98 14.21 6.17
C ILE A 175 -1.61 12.84 5.84
N ILE A 176 -0.84 11.75 5.93
CA ILE A 176 -1.36 10.40 5.67
C ILE A 176 -2.42 10.02 6.72
N GLU A 177 -2.16 10.22 8.02
CA GLU A 177 -3.16 9.92 9.06
C GLU A 177 -4.41 10.81 8.95
N ALA A 178 -4.25 12.09 8.60
CA ALA A 178 -5.37 13.01 8.34
C ALA A 178 -6.25 12.55 7.16
N MET A 179 -5.64 12.08 6.06
CA MET A 179 -6.40 11.50 4.95
C MET A 179 -7.09 10.18 5.33
N ILE A 180 -6.46 9.34 6.17
CA ILE A 180 -7.07 8.11 6.71
C ILE A 180 -8.29 8.46 7.56
N SER A 181 -8.11 9.32 8.57
CA SER A 181 -9.16 9.74 9.52
C SER A 181 -10.36 10.36 8.79
N TYR A 182 -10.11 11.24 7.83
CA TYR A 182 -11.17 11.83 7.02
C TYR A 182 -11.94 10.78 6.22
N ASN A 183 -11.24 9.85 5.54
CA ASN A 183 -11.85 8.78 4.75
C ASN A 183 -12.71 7.84 5.61
N THR A 184 -12.22 7.42 6.79
CA THR A 184 -12.99 6.57 7.71
C THR A 184 -14.15 7.29 8.39
N SER A 185 -14.23 8.62 8.26
CA SER A 185 -15.34 9.46 8.76
C SER A 185 -16.39 9.75 7.68
N GLN A 186 -16.19 9.37 6.41
CA GLN A 186 -17.19 9.55 5.36
C GLN A 186 -18.11 8.33 5.25
N GLU A 187 -19.43 8.55 5.21
CA GLU A 187 -20.40 7.52 4.84
C GLU A 187 -20.47 7.29 3.32
N ARG A 188 -19.98 8.25 2.53
CA ARG A 188 -20.14 8.27 1.06
C ARG A 188 -18.82 8.13 0.32
N THR A 189 -18.77 7.19 -0.62
CA THR A 189 -17.59 6.92 -1.46
C THR A 189 -17.26 8.05 -2.43
N ASP A 190 -18.22 8.92 -2.80
CA ASP A 190 -17.97 10.09 -3.63
C ASP A 190 -17.30 11.26 -2.88
N GLN A 191 -17.15 11.15 -1.55
CA GLN A 191 -16.42 12.10 -0.71
C GLN A 191 -15.06 11.55 -0.24
N MET A 192 -14.81 10.24 -0.36
CA MET A 192 -13.53 9.60 -0.03
C MET A 192 -12.47 9.83 -1.12
N LEU A 193 -11.19 9.93 -0.73
CA LEU A 193 -10.06 10.04 -1.66
C LEU A 193 -9.07 8.87 -1.50
N ARG A 194 -8.69 8.24 -2.61
CA ARG A 194 -7.59 7.27 -2.63
C ARG A 194 -6.29 7.97 -2.23
N ILE A 195 -5.71 7.56 -1.11
CA ILE A 195 -4.45 8.11 -0.61
C ILE A 195 -3.35 7.77 -1.61
N SER A 196 -2.72 8.81 -2.17
CA SER A 196 -1.89 8.67 -3.36
C SER A 196 -0.94 9.87 -3.50
N PHE A 197 0.18 9.66 -4.21
CA PHE A 197 1.22 10.68 -4.37
C PHE A 197 0.68 12.06 -4.83
N PRO A 198 -0.25 12.19 -5.80
CA PRO A 198 -0.78 13.50 -6.20
C PRO A 198 -1.66 14.16 -5.13
N ALA A 199 -2.35 13.39 -4.30
CA ALA A 199 -3.18 13.91 -3.21
C ALA A 199 -2.31 14.39 -2.03
N ILE A 200 -1.38 13.54 -1.57
CA ILE A 200 -0.42 13.90 -0.51
C ILE A 200 0.45 15.07 -0.96
N LYS A 201 0.96 15.08 -2.20
CA LYS A 201 1.75 16.21 -2.74
C LYS A 201 0.96 17.52 -2.73
N GLY A 202 -0.36 17.47 -2.95
CA GLY A 202 -1.24 18.62 -2.80
C GLY A 202 -1.14 19.25 -1.40
N ILE A 203 -1.45 18.45 -0.38
CA ILE A 203 -1.45 18.91 1.02
C ILE A 203 -0.03 19.27 1.49
N ALA A 204 0.97 18.45 1.13
CA ALA A 204 2.37 18.70 1.45
C ALA A 204 2.94 19.97 0.78
N SER A 205 2.33 20.46 -0.30
CA SER A 205 2.71 21.74 -0.90
C SER A 205 2.21 22.94 -0.09
N ALA A 206 1.07 22.82 0.60
CA ALA A 206 0.62 23.81 1.58
C ALA A 206 1.56 23.90 2.79
N MET A 207 2.13 22.76 3.21
CA MET A 207 2.97 22.63 4.41
C MET A 207 4.48 22.76 4.15
N GLY A 208 4.92 23.11 2.93
CA GLY A 208 6.35 23.21 2.59
C GLY A 208 7.12 21.87 2.59
N ALA A 209 6.41 20.74 2.63
CA ALA A 209 6.93 19.38 2.67
C ALA A 209 6.85 18.65 1.32
N SER A 210 6.70 19.38 0.21
CA SER A 210 6.45 18.86 -1.15
C SER A 210 7.60 18.06 -1.80
N TYR A 211 8.56 17.54 -1.02
CA TYR A 211 9.74 16.85 -1.53
C TYR A 211 9.40 15.39 -1.90
N GLN A 212 9.56 15.08 -3.19
CA GLN A 212 9.09 13.82 -3.78
C GLN A 212 9.61 12.57 -3.08
N ALA A 213 10.89 12.52 -2.70
CA ALA A 213 11.44 11.32 -2.07
C ALA A 213 10.86 11.08 -0.67
N THR A 214 10.65 12.11 0.15
CA THR A 214 10.02 11.97 1.48
C THR A 214 8.55 11.56 1.39
N ILE A 215 7.81 12.06 0.38
CA ILE A 215 6.44 11.59 0.10
C ILE A 215 6.45 10.11 -0.31
N GLN A 216 7.39 9.69 -1.16
CA GLN A 216 7.53 8.29 -1.58
C GLN A 216 7.99 7.37 -0.43
N GLU A 217 8.85 7.86 0.46
CA GLU A 217 9.34 7.16 1.65
C GLU A 217 8.22 6.94 2.67
N GLY A 218 7.43 7.97 2.99
CA GLY A 218 6.25 7.86 3.86
C GLY A 218 5.16 6.95 3.30
N MET A 219 4.84 7.07 1.99
CA MET A 219 3.91 6.12 1.36
C MET A 219 4.45 4.69 1.35
N LYS A 220 5.76 4.47 1.16
CA LYS A 220 6.36 3.13 1.19
C LYS A 220 6.34 2.54 2.59
N ALA A 221 6.62 3.33 3.62
CA ALA A 221 6.57 2.91 5.02
C ALA A 221 5.16 2.46 5.46
N LYS A 222 4.12 3.06 4.88
CA LYS A 222 2.71 2.76 5.19
C LYS A 222 1.98 1.96 4.08
N ALA A 223 2.70 1.46 3.07
CA ALA A 223 2.11 0.90 1.84
C ALA A 223 1.02 -0.13 2.11
N GLN A 224 1.33 -1.20 2.88
CA GLN A 224 0.35 -2.25 3.22
C GLN A 224 -0.93 -1.67 3.83
N ARG A 225 -0.82 -0.83 4.86
CA ARG A 225 -1.97 -0.19 5.53
C ARG A 225 -2.77 0.74 4.61
N LEU A 226 -2.13 1.33 3.60
CA LEU A 226 -2.82 2.14 2.59
C LEU A 226 -3.58 1.26 1.60
N ASP A 227 -2.98 0.16 1.13
CA ASP A 227 -3.64 -0.77 0.21
C ASP A 227 -4.78 -1.55 0.92
N ASP A 228 -4.57 -2.04 2.15
CA ASP A 228 -5.61 -2.64 3.02
C ASP A 228 -6.84 -1.71 3.14
N LEU A 229 -6.60 -0.41 3.34
CA LEU A 229 -7.64 0.61 3.47
C LEU A 229 -8.27 0.98 2.12
N HIS A 230 -7.52 0.93 1.01
CA HIS A 230 -8.09 1.13 -0.33
C HIS A 230 -9.02 -0.02 -0.69
N ASP A 231 -8.69 -1.26 -0.33
CA ASP A 231 -9.54 -2.42 -0.58
C ASP A 231 -10.77 -2.43 0.34
N GLN A 232 -10.60 -2.14 1.64
CA GLN A 232 -11.71 -2.00 2.60
C GLN A 232 -12.74 -0.95 2.14
N LEU A 233 -12.27 0.20 1.66
CA LEU A 233 -13.12 1.31 1.18
C LEU A 233 -13.44 1.24 -0.32
N LYS A 234 -12.96 0.19 -1.02
CA LYS A 234 -13.15 -0.06 -2.47
C LYS A 234 -12.67 1.11 -3.37
N LEU A 235 -11.64 1.82 -2.94
CA LEU A 235 -11.05 3.00 -3.59
C LEU A 235 -10.11 2.58 -4.73
N GLY A 236 -10.69 2.06 -5.81
CA GLY A 236 -9.97 1.51 -6.96
C GLY A 236 -8.99 2.50 -7.62
N GLY A 237 -8.07 1.98 -8.45
CA GLY A 237 -6.90 2.72 -8.93
C GLY A 237 -7.13 4.06 -9.64
N ARG A 238 -8.35 4.33 -10.14
CA ARG A 238 -8.76 5.59 -10.79
C ARG A 238 -9.78 6.43 -9.99
N HIS A 239 -10.12 6.06 -8.76
CA HIS A 239 -11.17 6.70 -7.94
C HIS A 239 -11.05 8.22 -7.86
N ASN A 240 -9.84 8.75 -7.70
CA ASN A 240 -9.59 10.21 -7.63
C ASN A 240 -9.85 10.99 -8.93
N ALA A 241 -10.20 10.31 -10.04
CA ALA A 241 -10.66 10.92 -11.28
C ALA A 241 -12.20 10.90 -11.42
N THR A 242 -12.91 10.08 -10.63
CA THR A 242 -14.38 10.02 -10.58
C THR A 242 -14.97 10.81 -9.41
N VAL A 243 -14.17 11.11 -8.38
CA VAL A 243 -14.57 11.95 -7.24
C VAL A 243 -14.85 13.40 -7.70
N PRO A 244 -16.10 13.91 -7.58
CA PRO A 244 -16.38 15.32 -7.82
C PRO A 244 -15.73 16.18 -6.73
N ARG A 245 -15.35 17.42 -7.05
CA ARG A 245 -14.87 18.41 -6.05
C ARG A 245 -13.67 17.94 -5.19
N LYS A 246 -12.78 17.11 -5.77
CA LYS A 246 -11.51 16.67 -5.15
C LYS A 246 -10.74 17.81 -4.44
N ASN A 247 -10.72 19.01 -5.00
CA ASN A 247 -10.01 20.15 -4.41
C ASN A 247 -10.68 20.67 -3.13
N ASP A 248 -12.02 20.77 -3.12
CA ASP A 248 -12.82 21.09 -1.92
C ASP A 248 -12.57 20.05 -0.81
N ILE A 249 -12.48 18.76 -1.17
CA ILE A 249 -12.20 17.67 -0.21
C ILE A 249 -10.78 17.78 0.35
N LEU A 250 -9.77 18.03 -0.48
CA LEU A 250 -8.39 18.26 -0.01
C LEU A 250 -8.30 19.51 0.89
N GLN A 251 -9.06 20.57 0.60
CA GLN A 251 -9.18 21.75 1.45
C GLN A 251 -9.83 21.42 2.81
N THR A 252 -10.87 20.58 2.81
CA THR A 252 -11.56 20.12 4.02
C THR A 252 -10.62 19.32 4.91
N ILE A 253 -9.88 18.35 4.34
CA ILE A 253 -8.84 17.59 5.06
C ILE A 253 -7.78 18.54 5.64
N ALA A 254 -7.24 19.44 4.83
CA ALA A 254 -6.21 20.39 5.24
C ALA A 254 -6.68 21.32 6.37
N ARG A 255 -7.93 21.76 6.33
CA ARG A 255 -8.49 22.68 7.33
C ARG A 255 -8.89 21.98 8.62
N GLU A 256 -9.68 20.93 8.52
CA GLU A 256 -10.32 20.27 9.68
C GLU A 256 -9.40 19.27 10.39
N ASN A 257 -8.48 18.63 9.66
CA ASN A 257 -7.59 17.61 10.23
C ASN A 257 -6.13 18.10 10.39
N LEU A 258 -5.75 19.22 9.76
CA LEU A 258 -4.38 19.77 9.84
C LEU A 258 -4.31 21.28 10.20
N GLY A 259 -5.45 21.97 10.38
CA GLY A 259 -5.48 23.37 10.82
C GLY A 259 -5.00 24.41 9.80
N LEU A 260 -4.96 24.07 8.49
CA LEU A 260 -4.37 24.90 7.44
C LEU A 260 -5.40 25.84 6.79
N ASP A 261 -5.68 26.98 7.42
CA ASP A 261 -6.57 28.01 6.83
C ASP A 261 -5.98 28.66 5.55
N ASN A 262 -4.65 28.69 5.38
CA ASN A 262 -3.95 29.35 4.26
C ASN A 262 -3.97 28.54 2.93
N TRP A 263 -4.99 27.70 2.70
CA TRP A 263 -5.04 26.78 1.55
C TRP A 263 -5.14 27.46 0.17
N GLN A 264 -5.63 28.70 0.11
CA GLN A 264 -6.05 29.34 -1.16
C GLN A 264 -4.90 29.62 -2.14
N ASP A 265 -3.65 29.71 -1.68
CA ASP A 265 -2.49 29.96 -2.52
C ASP A 265 -1.94 28.71 -3.25
N VAL A 266 -2.41 27.51 -2.89
CA VAL A 266 -1.89 26.23 -3.40
C VAL A 266 -2.42 25.92 -4.80
N LYS A 267 -1.72 26.40 -5.83
CA LYS A 267 -2.04 26.10 -7.23
C LYS A 267 -1.72 24.65 -7.59
N PHE A 268 -2.77 23.85 -7.78
CA PHE A 268 -2.69 22.50 -8.35
C PHE A 268 -2.52 22.54 -9.88
N PRO A 269 -1.64 21.69 -10.45
CA PRO A 269 -1.68 21.30 -11.85
C PRO A 269 -2.67 20.15 -12.11
#